data_AF-A0AAD2G1U4-F1
#
_entry.id   AF-A0AAD2G1U4-F1
#
_cell.length_a   1.000
_cell.length_b   1.000
_cell.length_c   1.000
_cell.angle_alpha   90.00
_cell.angle_beta   90.00
_cell.angle_gamma   90.00
#
_symmetry.space_group_name_H-M   'P 1'
#
loop_
_entity.id
_entity.type
_entity.pdbx_description
1 polymer ?
#
loop_
_entity_poly.entity_id
_entity_poly.type
_entity_poly.pdbx_seq_one_letter_code
_entity_poly.pdbx_strand_id
1 'polypeptide(L)'
;MHLCFLGITKAISTDLISGWLKAQRKSSSFYNLSHPVLDQIKRQSLSWCKVETKFGGYVSENWIAYCLVYKYVHQLLSKLTEDDDVYIDPPGVPLSQYNLKQRRAWLCARKVEDISNKSLKKAVDKKFLEFISLPPEECPPIIQPVASKATLEQASHMIICWQVCMSRIMSLDQNPSGAQLLDIERHIKVFLTSVDVFDLTRRDQATKKDMKVPVWRRKQNFLGLLNFRDTIREMGPLCPLSELDLKGEASIKHLKNKINHGLNGNWAYNAMKKYFVEKSYKFALGACVRDVTNGLAGGEPGSCQAMMEVATEIANQASAPSTDSDTNDDDAFIQVRSQANYKSHKDEATAMRRLEESEFMSGLVVDDHLYLVIKTGGMNTYLEIRPVEFHLEVCGAQYFSYTTVASSGLESSRFKSCSEHFLLLPLLNNDGSVPKGKGRDGERNFFYVITSGWREISRSDRAGFVLRLPTIPGATY
;
A
#
# COMPACT_ATOMS: atom_id res chain seq x y z
N MET A 1 -0.65 5.34 11.31
CA MET A 1 -1.25 6.00 10.13
C MET A 1 -0.37 7.14 9.62
N HIS A 2 -0.44 8.32 10.26
CA HIS A 2 0.25 9.54 9.83
C HIS A 2 1.77 9.40 9.74
N LEU A 3 2.43 8.92 10.79
CA LEU A 3 3.90 8.84 10.79
C LEU A 3 4.42 7.78 9.81
N CYS A 4 4.05 6.51 10.00
CA CYS A 4 4.60 5.42 9.21
C CYS A 4 4.19 5.50 7.73
N PHE A 5 2.91 5.65 7.42
CA PHE A 5 2.43 5.44 6.05
C PHE A 5 2.39 6.74 5.25
N LEU A 6 1.67 7.75 5.76
CA LEU A 6 1.59 9.07 5.10
C LEU A 6 2.89 9.87 5.24
N GLY A 7 3.69 9.59 6.27
CA GLY A 7 4.93 10.29 6.57
C GLY A 7 6.15 9.60 5.96
N ILE A 8 6.41 8.34 6.31
CA ILE A 8 7.63 7.62 5.91
C ILE A 8 7.45 6.85 4.60
N THR A 9 6.50 5.90 4.50
CA THR A 9 6.29 5.12 3.27
C THR A 9 6.10 6.04 2.07
N LYS A 10 5.27 7.07 2.23
CA LYS A 10 5.09 8.12 1.23
C LYS A 10 6.42 8.82 0.92
N ALA A 11 7.14 9.36 1.90
CA ALA A 11 8.39 10.09 1.65
C ALA A 11 9.48 9.23 0.99
N ILE A 12 9.62 7.95 1.36
CA ILE A 12 10.56 7.05 0.70
C ILE A 12 10.14 6.86 -0.76
N SER A 13 8.85 6.59 -1.02
CA SER A 13 8.37 6.25 -2.35
C SER A 13 8.33 7.46 -3.30
N THR A 14 7.72 8.57 -2.86
CA THR A 14 7.46 9.75 -3.70
C THR A 14 8.65 10.70 -3.79
N ASP A 15 9.55 10.70 -2.80
CA ASP A 15 10.65 11.67 -2.77
C ASP A 15 11.99 10.99 -2.99
N LEU A 16 12.31 9.94 -2.22
CA LEU A 16 13.63 9.29 -2.30
C LEU A 16 13.75 8.39 -3.54
N ILE A 17 12.91 7.36 -3.65
CA ILE A 17 12.94 6.40 -4.76
C ILE A 17 12.52 7.06 -6.05
N SER A 18 11.43 7.84 -6.08
CA SER A 18 11.06 8.58 -7.31
C SER A 18 12.15 9.58 -7.75
N GLY A 19 12.80 10.27 -6.80
CA GLY A 19 13.92 11.16 -7.11
C GLY A 19 15.12 10.41 -7.70
N TRP A 20 15.45 9.25 -7.13
CA TRP A 20 16.51 8.37 -7.63
C TRP A 20 16.17 7.79 -9.01
N LEU A 21 14.95 7.29 -9.22
CA LEU A 21 14.49 6.78 -10.52
C LEU A 21 14.60 7.83 -11.62
N LYS A 22 14.18 9.08 -11.35
CA LYS A 22 14.28 10.18 -12.32
C LYS A 22 15.73 10.50 -12.66
N ALA A 23 16.63 10.48 -11.67
CA ALA A 23 18.06 10.73 -11.90
C ALA A 23 18.71 9.61 -12.72
N GLN A 24 18.21 8.39 -12.58
CA GLN A 24 18.64 7.22 -13.35
C GLN A 24 17.83 7.03 -14.66
N ARG A 25 16.95 7.96 -15.02
CA ARG A 25 16.10 7.91 -16.22
C ARG A 25 15.18 6.68 -16.31
N LYS A 26 14.76 6.14 -15.17
CA LYS A 26 13.99 4.89 -15.03
C LYS A 26 12.59 5.12 -14.48
N SER A 27 12.13 6.38 -14.38
CA SER A 27 10.86 6.72 -13.75
C SER A 27 9.66 6.26 -14.60
N SER A 28 9.70 6.44 -15.92
CA SER A 28 8.62 5.99 -16.81
C SER A 28 8.58 4.47 -16.88
N SER A 29 9.73 3.81 -17.05
CA SER A 29 9.85 2.35 -16.99
C SER A 29 9.25 1.77 -15.72
N PHE A 30 9.58 2.33 -14.55
CA PHE A 30 9.02 1.87 -13.27
C PHE A 30 7.49 2.02 -13.22
N TYR A 31 6.96 3.15 -13.66
CA TYR A 31 5.51 3.37 -13.70
C TYR A 31 4.81 2.36 -14.63
N ASN A 32 5.34 2.17 -15.83
CA ASN A 32 4.78 1.28 -16.84
C ASN A 32 4.77 -0.18 -16.39
N LEU A 33 5.80 -0.63 -15.67
CA LEU A 33 5.88 -2.00 -15.15
C LEU A 33 5.08 -2.20 -13.85
N SER A 34 5.10 -1.23 -12.94
CA SER A 34 4.41 -1.36 -11.64
C SER A 34 2.89 -1.23 -11.76
N HIS A 35 2.38 -0.42 -12.68
CA HIS A 35 0.94 -0.21 -12.88
C HIS A 35 0.15 -1.52 -13.12
N PRO A 36 0.49 -2.38 -14.10
CA PRO A 36 -0.24 -3.63 -14.33
C PRO A 36 -0.12 -4.60 -13.14
N VAL A 37 1.01 -4.62 -12.44
CA VAL A 37 1.21 -5.45 -11.24
C VAL A 37 0.27 -5.00 -10.12
N LEU A 38 0.22 -3.70 -9.83
CA LEU A 38 -0.67 -3.13 -8.82
C LEU A 38 -2.14 -3.30 -9.19
N ASP A 39 -2.49 -3.22 -10.48
CA ASP A 39 -3.86 -3.45 -10.96
C ASP A 39 -4.30 -4.90 -10.71
N GLN A 40 -3.43 -5.87 -10.92
CA GLN A 40 -3.74 -7.28 -10.63
C GLN A 40 -3.92 -7.55 -9.14
N ILE A 41 -3.09 -6.94 -8.28
CA ILE A 41 -3.28 -7.01 -6.82
C ILE A 41 -4.61 -6.34 -6.43
N LYS A 42 -4.94 -5.17 -6.99
CA LYS A 42 -6.21 -4.47 -6.76
C LYS A 42 -7.42 -5.32 -7.14
N ARG A 43 -7.33 -6.10 -8.23
CA ARG A 43 -8.40 -7.03 -8.68
C ARG A 43 -8.67 -8.17 -7.69
N GLN A 44 -7.73 -8.48 -6.79
CA GLN A 44 -8.00 -9.39 -5.67
C GLN A 44 -9.02 -8.81 -4.68
N SER A 45 -9.30 -7.50 -4.72
CA SER A 45 -10.34 -6.83 -3.93
C SER A 45 -10.28 -7.16 -2.44
N LEU A 46 -9.06 -7.19 -1.90
CA LEU A 46 -8.80 -7.57 -0.51
C LEU A 46 -9.01 -6.39 0.43
N SER A 47 -9.81 -6.59 1.49
CA SER A 47 -10.14 -5.58 2.51
C SER A 47 -8.90 -5.07 3.25
N TRP A 48 -7.91 -5.93 3.46
CA TRP A 48 -6.67 -5.64 4.19
C TRP A 48 -5.51 -5.21 3.28
N CYS A 49 -5.68 -5.29 1.94
CA CYS A 49 -4.66 -4.93 0.96
C CYS A 49 -5.27 -4.09 -0.19
N LYS A 50 -5.78 -2.89 0.17
CA LYS A 50 -6.42 -1.93 -0.74
C LYS A 50 -5.41 -1.11 -1.56
N VAL A 51 -4.58 -1.77 -2.37
CA VAL A 51 -3.61 -1.08 -3.23
C VAL A 51 -4.31 -0.27 -4.32
N GLU A 52 -3.65 0.79 -4.77
CA GLU A 52 -4.10 1.62 -5.89
C GLU A 52 -3.03 1.68 -6.98
N THR A 53 -3.38 2.01 -8.22
CA THR A 53 -2.43 1.94 -9.35
C THR A 53 -1.71 3.25 -9.64
N LYS A 54 -2.19 4.38 -9.10
CA LYS A 54 -1.66 5.71 -9.36
C LYS A 54 -0.91 6.24 -8.13
N PHE A 55 0.39 6.51 -8.25
CA PHE A 55 1.22 7.06 -7.16
C PHE A 55 0.90 8.52 -6.73
N GLY A 56 -0.38 8.92 -6.75
CA GLY A 56 -0.87 10.23 -6.34
C GLY A 56 -2.33 10.15 -5.88
N GLY A 57 -2.68 10.92 -4.85
CA GLY A 57 -4.02 10.90 -4.25
C GLY A 57 -4.28 9.70 -3.33
N TYR A 58 -3.25 8.90 -3.02
CA TYR A 58 -3.36 7.82 -2.04
C TYR A 58 -3.78 8.37 -0.68
N VAL A 59 -4.82 7.78 -0.15
CA VAL A 59 -5.19 7.88 1.25
C VAL A 59 -4.37 6.90 2.09
N SER A 60 -4.55 6.94 3.40
CA SER A 60 -3.78 6.15 4.35
C SER A 60 -3.80 4.63 4.07
N GLU A 61 -4.95 4.09 3.69
CA GLU A 61 -5.19 2.67 3.41
C GLU A 61 -4.40 2.20 2.21
N ASN A 62 -4.26 3.05 1.19
CA ASN A 62 -3.47 2.74 0.01
C ASN A 62 -1.98 2.69 0.37
N TRP A 63 -1.50 3.60 1.22
CA TRP A 63 -0.11 3.57 1.68
C TRP A 63 0.19 2.38 2.59
N ILE A 64 -0.76 1.94 3.41
CA ILE A 64 -0.64 0.70 4.20
C ILE A 64 -0.52 -0.50 3.27
N ALA A 65 -1.46 -0.64 2.33
CA ALA A 65 -1.46 -1.73 1.37
C ALA A 65 -0.20 -1.73 0.50
N TYR A 66 0.24 -0.55 0.05
CA TYR A 66 1.48 -0.40 -0.71
C TYR A 66 2.71 -0.78 0.11
N CYS A 67 2.72 -0.47 1.42
CA CYS A 67 3.79 -0.87 2.34
C CYS A 67 3.82 -2.40 2.56
N LEU A 68 2.67 -3.09 2.55
CA LEU A 68 2.61 -4.55 2.63
C LEU A 68 3.25 -5.20 1.40
N VAL A 69 2.95 -4.70 0.20
CA VAL A 69 3.50 -5.22 -1.07
C VAL A 69 4.84 -4.58 -1.46
N TYR A 70 5.50 -3.86 -0.55
CA TYR A 70 6.59 -2.94 -0.88
C TYR A 70 7.79 -3.61 -1.54
N LYS A 71 8.31 -4.68 -0.92
CA LYS A 71 9.40 -5.51 -1.48
C LYS A 71 9.02 -6.06 -2.87
N TYR A 72 7.79 -6.57 -2.98
CA TYR A 72 7.30 -7.20 -4.21
C TYR A 72 7.23 -6.21 -5.36
N VAL A 73 6.69 -4.99 -5.17
CA VAL A 73 6.64 -3.99 -6.23
C VAL A 73 8.05 -3.53 -6.61
N HIS A 74 8.93 -3.34 -5.62
CA HIS A 74 10.28 -2.86 -5.87
C HIS A 74 11.27 -3.94 -6.34
N GLN A 75 10.85 -5.20 -6.48
CA GLN A 75 11.62 -6.19 -7.25
C GLN A 75 11.85 -5.71 -8.70
N LEU A 76 10.97 -4.84 -9.20
CA LEU A 76 11.06 -4.26 -10.54
C LEU A 76 12.31 -3.38 -10.73
N LEU A 77 12.93 -2.87 -9.66
CA LEU A 77 14.08 -1.96 -9.77
C LEU A 77 15.26 -2.54 -10.56
N SER A 78 15.45 -3.87 -10.51
CA SER A 78 16.50 -4.57 -11.28
C SER A 78 16.13 -4.82 -12.75
N LYS A 79 14.87 -4.56 -13.13
CA LYS A 79 14.31 -4.86 -14.46
C LYS A 79 14.01 -3.60 -15.28
N LEU A 80 14.37 -2.41 -14.77
CA LEU A 80 14.04 -1.13 -15.39
C LEU A 80 14.99 -0.76 -16.52
N THR A 81 14.43 -0.20 -17.57
CA THR A 81 15.14 0.38 -18.72
C THR A 81 15.30 1.88 -18.56
N GLU A 82 16.39 2.44 -19.08
CA GLU A 82 16.63 3.89 -19.11
C GLU A 82 15.87 4.53 -20.28
N ASP A 83 14.57 4.75 -20.10
CA ASP A 83 13.65 5.20 -21.13
C ASP A 83 13.24 6.68 -20.99
N ASP A 84 13.56 7.34 -19.88
CA ASP A 84 13.21 8.76 -19.72
C ASP A 84 14.07 9.65 -20.61
N ASP A 85 13.41 10.55 -21.34
CA ASP A 85 14.06 11.57 -22.15
C ASP A 85 14.87 12.54 -21.27
N VAL A 86 16.14 12.78 -21.66
CA VAL A 86 16.93 13.89 -21.11
C VAL A 86 16.65 15.11 -21.96
N TYR A 87 16.33 16.22 -21.32
CA TYR A 87 16.21 17.47 -22.05
C TYR A 87 17.56 17.87 -22.63
N ILE A 88 17.57 18.13 -23.94
CA ILE A 88 18.69 18.71 -24.67
C ILE A 88 18.13 19.91 -25.43
N ASP A 89 18.91 20.99 -25.50
CA ASP A 89 18.52 22.13 -26.34
C ASP A 89 18.37 21.66 -27.80
N PRO A 90 17.27 22.01 -28.50
CA PRO A 90 17.08 21.72 -29.91
C PRO A 90 18.32 22.07 -30.76
N PRO A 91 18.99 21.08 -31.39
CA PRO A 91 20.23 21.32 -32.10
C PRO A 91 19.99 22.18 -33.35
N GLY A 92 20.77 23.25 -33.50
CA GLY A 92 20.70 24.14 -34.66
C GLY A 92 19.48 25.06 -34.73
N VAL A 93 18.64 25.10 -33.69
CA VAL A 93 17.47 25.98 -33.63
C VAL A 93 17.78 27.19 -32.75
N PRO A 94 17.72 28.43 -33.26
CA PRO A 94 17.85 29.63 -32.43
C PRO A 94 16.70 29.76 -31.42
N LEU A 95 16.97 30.34 -30.23
CA LEU A 95 15.95 30.55 -29.18
C LEU A 95 14.72 31.31 -29.69
N SER A 96 14.90 32.26 -30.62
CA SER A 96 13.80 33.03 -31.23
C SER A 96 12.77 32.16 -31.96
N GLN A 97 13.18 30.99 -32.45
CA GLN A 97 12.33 30.04 -33.19
C GLN A 97 11.69 28.98 -32.30
N TYR A 98 11.94 28.99 -30.99
CA TYR A 98 11.38 27.99 -30.09
C TYR A 98 9.85 28.14 -30.03
N ASN A 99 9.14 27.02 -30.19
CA ASN A 99 7.71 26.95 -29.92
C ASN A 99 7.44 26.93 -28.40
N LEU A 100 6.17 27.10 -28.00
CA LEU A 100 5.82 27.17 -26.57
C LEU A 100 6.28 25.95 -25.75
N LYS A 101 6.23 24.73 -26.33
CA LYS A 101 6.68 23.50 -25.67
C LYS A 101 8.19 23.55 -25.42
N GLN A 102 8.97 23.97 -26.42
CA GLN A 102 10.41 24.13 -26.32
C GLN A 102 10.81 25.23 -25.35
N ARG A 103 10.15 26.41 -25.40
CA ARG A 103 10.39 27.52 -24.44
C ARG A 103 10.17 27.06 -23.01
N ARG A 104 9.06 26.36 -22.76
CA ARG A 104 8.73 25.83 -21.43
C ARG A 104 9.76 24.80 -20.97
N ALA A 105 10.10 23.84 -21.82
CA ALA A 105 11.09 22.82 -21.50
C ALA A 105 12.47 23.44 -21.20
N TRP A 106 12.88 24.44 -21.98
CA TRP A 106 14.13 25.19 -21.80
C TRP A 106 14.19 25.89 -20.43
N LEU A 107 13.14 26.63 -20.07
CA LEU A 107 13.05 27.32 -18.77
C LEU A 107 13.00 26.34 -17.61
N CYS A 108 12.25 25.24 -17.72
CA CYS A 108 12.16 24.20 -16.71
C CYS A 108 13.52 23.50 -16.48
N ALA A 109 14.25 23.18 -17.55
CA ALA A 109 15.56 22.54 -17.47
C ALA A 109 16.61 23.41 -16.75
N ARG A 110 16.42 24.72 -16.77
CA ARG A 110 17.26 25.72 -16.10
C ARG A 110 16.70 26.18 -14.75
N LYS A 111 15.58 25.60 -14.31
CA LYS A 111 14.83 25.96 -13.09
C LYS A 111 14.62 27.47 -12.91
N VAL A 112 14.25 28.15 -13.99
CA VAL A 112 13.87 29.57 -13.91
C VAL A 112 12.68 29.71 -12.96
N GLU A 113 12.79 30.66 -12.03
CA GLU A 113 11.76 30.89 -10.99
C GLU A 113 10.38 31.12 -11.61
N ASP A 114 9.34 30.69 -10.89
CA ASP A 114 7.92 30.79 -11.26
C ASP A 114 7.49 30.09 -12.56
N ILE A 115 8.37 29.27 -13.16
CA ILE A 115 8.06 28.48 -14.35
C ILE A 115 8.00 26.99 -14.01
N SER A 116 6.95 26.33 -14.50
CA SER A 116 6.71 24.90 -14.39
C SER A 116 6.14 24.35 -15.70
N ASN A 117 6.05 23.01 -15.78
CA ASN A 117 5.43 22.31 -16.90
C ASN A 117 3.95 22.71 -17.13
N LYS A 118 3.31 23.33 -16.14
CA LYS A 118 1.91 23.79 -16.21
C LYS A 118 1.76 25.31 -16.36
N SER A 119 2.86 26.06 -16.45
CA SER A 119 2.80 27.52 -16.53
C SER A 119 2.11 28.01 -17.80
N LEU A 120 1.29 29.05 -17.64
CA LEU A 120 0.51 29.68 -18.73
C LEU A 120 1.44 30.32 -19.76
N LYS A 121 0.96 30.36 -21.02
CA LYS A 121 1.71 30.91 -22.17
C LYS A 121 2.29 32.30 -21.88
N LYS A 122 1.47 33.22 -21.34
CA LYS A 122 1.88 34.60 -21.04
C LYS A 122 3.09 34.67 -20.09
N ALA A 123 3.11 33.83 -19.05
CA ALA A 123 4.21 33.80 -18.09
C ALA A 123 5.48 33.21 -18.71
N VAL A 124 5.34 32.11 -19.47
CA VAL A 124 6.44 31.48 -20.20
C VAL A 124 7.07 32.44 -21.20
N ASP A 125 6.26 33.09 -22.04
CA ASP A 125 6.76 34.02 -23.06
C ASP A 125 7.45 35.24 -22.44
N LYS A 126 6.85 35.85 -21.40
CA LYS A 126 7.44 36.98 -20.67
C LYS A 126 8.83 36.63 -20.13
N LYS A 127 8.96 35.48 -19.46
CA LYS A 127 10.24 35.05 -18.88
C LYS A 127 11.24 34.62 -19.96
N PHE A 128 10.79 33.95 -21.02
CA PHE A 128 11.67 33.51 -22.09
C PHE A 128 12.27 34.68 -22.89
N LEU A 129 11.52 35.78 -23.06
CA LEU A 129 12.01 37.00 -23.71
C LEU A 129 13.24 37.60 -23.02
N GLU A 130 13.36 37.45 -21.70
CA GLU A 130 14.54 37.92 -20.93
C GLU A 130 15.85 37.23 -21.41
N PHE A 131 15.75 36.06 -22.05
CA PHE A 131 16.89 35.25 -22.47
C PHE A 131 17.14 35.23 -23.98
N ILE A 132 16.18 35.65 -24.81
CA ILE A 132 16.33 35.62 -26.28
C ILE A 132 17.48 36.52 -26.76
N SER A 133 17.68 37.65 -26.09
CA SER A 133 18.69 38.65 -26.45
C SER A 133 20.06 38.39 -25.83
N LEU A 134 20.19 37.39 -24.96
CA LEU A 134 21.47 37.10 -24.30
C LEU A 134 22.39 36.30 -25.22
N PRO A 135 23.71 36.55 -25.18
CA PRO A 135 24.69 35.65 -25.77
C PRO A 135 24.52 34.21 -25.26
N PRO A 136 24.83 33.18 -26.06
CA PRO A 136 24.73 31.78 -25.63
C PRO A 136 25.53 31.46 -24.36
N GLU A 137 26.65 32.17 -24.14
CA GLU A 137 27.52 32.02 -22.97
C GLU A 137 26.90 32.58 -21.68
N GLU A 138 26.00 33.56 -21.80
CA GLU A 138 25.29 34.19 -20.67
C GLU A 138 23.98 33.48 -20.34
N CYS A 139 23.55 32.54 -21.20
CA CYS A 139 22.37 31.73 -20.93
C CYS A 139 22.65 30.78 -19.74
N PRO A 140 21.72 30.66 -18.78
CA PRO A 140 21.92 29.78 -17.64
C PRO A 140 22.11 28.33 -18.11
N PRO A 141 22.98 27.54 -17.45
CA PRO A 141 23.21 26.15 -17.82
C PRO A 141 22.00 25.27 -17.44
N ILE A 142 21.84 24.14 -18.13
CA ILE A 142 20.89 23.10 -17.72
C ILE A 142 21.28 22.60 -16.33
N ILE A 143 20.35 22.68 -15.38
CA ILE A 143 20.61 22.28 -13.99
C ILE A 143 20.40 20.78 -13.85
N GLN A 144 21.48 20.07 -13.55
CA GLN A 144 21.40 18.66 -13.22
C GLN A 144 20.59 18.45 -11.92
N PRO A 145 19.67 17.48 -11.88
CA PRO A 145 18.87 17.20 -10.69
C PRO A 145 19.76 16.72 -9.55
N VAL A 146 19.70 17.40 -8.40
CA VAL A 146 20.34 16.94 -7.16
C VAL A 146 19.56 15.76 -6.62
N ALA A 147 20.07 14.56 -6.87
CA ALA A 147 19.46 13.30 -6.47
C ALA A 147 20.53 12.33 -5.94
N SER A 148 20.06 11.29 -5.26
CA SER A 148 20.96 10.22 -4.84
C SER A 148 21.47 9.45 -6.05
N LYS A 149 22.77 9.14 -6.04
CA LYS A 149 23.45 8.19 -6.93
C LYS A 149 23.69 6.85 -6.23
N ALA A 150 22.88 6.51 -5.22
CA ALA A 150 22.97 5.23 -4.53
C ALA A 150 22.88 4.06 -5.53
N THR A 151 23.57 2.97 -5.24
CA THR A 151 23.50 1.77 -6.07
C THR A 151 22.13 1.10 -5.94
N LEU A 152 21.81 0.18 -6.86
CA LEU A 152 20.58 -0.60 -6.80
C LEU A 152 20.49 -1.40 -5.48
N GLU A 153 21.61 -1.92 -5.01
CA GLU A 153 21.71 -2.67 -3.75
C GLU A 153 21.40 -1.78 -2.56
N GLN A 154 21.92 -0.56 -2.53
CA GLN A 154 21.63 0.42 -1.46
C GLN A 154 20.15 0.83 -1.45
N ALA A 155 19.57 1.08 -2.64
CA ALA A 155 18.14 1.38 -2.78
C ALA A 155 17.28 0.20 -2.28
N SER A 156 17.61 -1.02 -2.73
CA SER A 156 16.91 -2.25 -2.34
C SER A 156 17.05 -2.51 -0.84
N HIS A 157 18.24 -2.30 -0.27
CA HIS A 157 18.47 -2.48 1.16
C HIS A 157 17.63 -1.52 2.01
N MET A 158 17.50 -0.25 1.60
CA MET A 158 16.62 0.72 2.27
C MET A 158 15.15 0.28 2.24
N ILE A 159 14.69 -0.24 1.11
CA ILE A 159 13.34 -0.77 0.92
C ILE A 159 13.08 -1.97 1.83
N ILE A 160 14.02 -2.92 1.87
CA ILE A 160 13.97 -4.10 2.75
C ILE A 160 13.92 -3.66 4.21
N CYS A 161 14.84 -2.79 4.64
CA CYS A 161 14.90 -2.32 6.02
C CYS A 161 13.59 -1.64 6.45
N TRP A 162 12.97 -0.87 5.57
CA TRP A 162 11.68 -0.23 5.85
C TRP A 162 10.55 -1.25 6.05
N GLN A 163 10.40 -2.20 5.12
CA GLN A 163 9.33 -3.21 5.21
C GLN A 163 9.53 -4.14 6.41
N VAL A 164 10.78 -4.51 6.71
CA VAL A 164 11.14 -5.29 7.90
C VAL A 164 10.79 -4.52 9.17
N CYS A 165 11.21 -3.27 9.28
CA CYS A 165 10.90 -2.39 10.42
C CYS A 165 9.38 -2.28 10.63
N MET A 166 8.63 -2.03 9.56
CA MET A 166 7.18 -1.93 9.65
C MET A 166 6.50 -3.20 10.10
N SER A 167 7.01 -4.35 9.69
CA SER A 167 6.45 -5.63 10.08
C SER A 167 6.59 -5.90 11.58
N ARG A 168 7.67 -5.44 12.25
CA ARG A 168 7.77 -5.53 13.72
C ARG A 168 6.76 -4.62 14.41
N ILE A 169 6.59 -3.41 13.90
CA ILE A 169 5.69 -2.42 14.50
C ILE A 169 4.23 -2.88 14.38
N MET A 170 3.86 -3.41 13.20
CA MET A 170 2.46 -3.71 12.86
C MET A 170 2.02 -5.13 13.19
N SER A 171 2.94 -6.03 13.53
CA SER A 171 2.61 -7.40 13.96
C SER A 171 2.29 -7.53 15.44
N LEU A 172 2.45 -6.45 16.23
CA LEU A 172 2.06 -6.46 17.62
C LEU A 172 0.53 -6.55 17.74
N ASP A 173 0.05 -7.64 18.32
CA ASP A 173 -1.35 -7.89 18.65
C ASP A 173 -1.62 -7.70 20.16
N GLN A 174 -0.57 -7.76 20.98
CA GLN A 174 -0.60 -7.66 22.44
C GLN A 174 0.51 -6.74 22.93
N ASN A 175 0.43 -6.35 24.21
CA ASN A 175 1.45 -5.51 24.83
C ASN A 175 2.85 -6.15 24.69
N PRO A 176 3.82 -5.46 24.06
CA PRO A 176 5.09 -6.07 23.74
C PRO A 176 5.96 -6.25 24.98
N SER A 177 6.72 -7.33 24.98
CA SER A 177 7.82 -7.56 25.91
C SER A 177 8.96 -6.55 25.71
N GLY A 178 9.83 -6.42 26.73
CA GLY A 178 11.03 -5.60 26.62
C GLY A 178 11.94 -5.99 25.45
N ALA A 179 12.02 -7.30 25.14
CA ALA A 179 12.79 -7.80 24.00
C ALA A 179 12.21 -7.35 22.65
N GLN A 180 10.88 -7.41 22.47
CA GLN A 180 10.21 -6.92 21.26
C GLN A 180 10.39 -5.41 21.09
N LEU A 181 10.33 -4.63 22.17
CA LEU A 181 10.58 -3.18 22.13
C LEU A 181 12.01 -2.85 21.69
N LEU A 182 13.01 -3.60 22.18
CA LEU A 182 14.40 -3.45 21.75
C LEU A 182 14.60 -3.87 20.29
N ASP A 183 13.92 -4.92 19.84
CA ASP A 183 13.95 -5.36 18.44
C ASP A 183 13.38 -4.29 17.49
N ILE A 184 12.26 -3.67 17.87
CA ILE A 184 11.67 -2.54 17.13
C ILE A 184 12.66 -1.36 17.06
N GLU A 185 13.22 -0.95 18.20
CA GLU A 185 14.18 0.15 18.25
C GLU A 185 15.41 -0.11 17.37
N ARG A 186 15.95 -1.34 17.42
CA ARG A 186 17.06 -1.77 16.58
C ARG A 186 16.71 -1.63 15.10
N HIS A 187 15.56 -2.14 14.67
CA HIS A 187 15.16 -2.09 13.26
C HIS A 187 14.88 -0.67 12.77
N ILE A 188 14.35 0.22 13.63
CA ILE A 188 14.21 1.64 13.32
C ILE A 188 15.59 2.26 13.06
N LYS A 189 16.58 2.00 13.92
CA LYS A 189 17.94 2.52 13.75
C LYS A 189 18.62 1.97 12.50
N VAL A 190 18.44 0.68 12.20
CA VAL A 190 18.96 0.06 10.97
C VAL A 190 18.34 0.71 9.73
N PHE A 191 17.02 0.91 9.73
CA PHE A 191 16.34 1.63 8.65
C PHE A 191 16.86 3.07 8.48
N LEU A 192 16.96 3.86 9.56
CA LEU A 192 17.48 5.23 9.48
C LEU A 192 18.93 5.28 8.99
N THR A 193 19.74 4.28 9.35
CA THR A 193 21.11 4.13 8.83
C THR A 193 21.11 3.85 7.33
N SER A 194 20.23 2.95 6.85
CA SER A 194 20.09 2.68 5.41
C SER A 194 19.66 3.93 4.62
N VAL A 195 18.81 4.78 5.20
CA VAL A 195 18.40 6.07 4.63
C VAL A 195 19.58 7.03 4.58
N ASP A 196 20.41 7.08 5.63
CA ASP A 196 21.61 7.93 5.64
C ASP A 196 22.57 7.57 4.51
N VAL A 197 22.83 6.26 4.34
CA VAL A 197 23.67 5.70 3.28
C VAL A 197 23.11 6.03 1.90
N PHE A 198 21.82 5.81 1.68
CA PHE A 198 21.15 6.17 0.42
C PHE A 198 21.27 7.67 0.13
N ASP A 199 21.23 8.52 1.16
CA ASP A 199 21.21 9.97 1.03
C ASP A 199 22.61 10.60 0.85
N LEU A 200 23.70 9.88 1.11
CA LEU A 200 25.09 10.39 1.11
C LEU A 200 25.42 11.20 -0.15
N THR A 201 25.33 10.55 -1.31
CA THR A 201 25.72 11.18 -2.59
C THR A 201 24.86 12.39 -2.95
N ARG A 202 23.59 12.42 -2.53
CA ARG A 202 22.72 13.59 -2.72
C ARG A 202 23.23 14.78 -1.90
N ARG A 203 23.73 14.52 -0.68
CA ARG A 203 24.29 15.56 0.20
C ARG A 203 25.61 16.10 -0.34
N ASP A 204 26.46 15.25 -0.89
CA ASP A 204 27.73 15.67 -1.47
C ASP A 204 27.54 16.63 -2.66
N GLN A 205 26.48 16.40 -3.44
CA GLN A 205 26.09 17.26 -4.57
C GLN A 205 25.37 18.56 -4.13
N ALA A 206 24.93 18.65 -2.88
CA ALA A 206 24.11 19.76 -2.43
C ALA A 206 24.94 21.03 -2.23
N THR A 207 24.56 22.10 -2.94
CA THR A 207 25.18 23.43 -2.77
C THR A 207 24.64 24.17 -1.55
N LYS A 208 23.36 23.98 -1.22
CA LYS A 208 22.71 24.62 -0.07
C LYS A 208 23.04 23.91 1.24
N LYS A 209 23.36 24.68 2.29
CA LYS A 209 23.79 24.18 3.61
C LYS A 209 22.75 23.28 4.28
N ASP A 210 21.47 23.62 4.15
CA ASP A 210 20.35 22.83 4.65
C ASP A 210 20.25 21.47 3.97
N MET A 211 20.56 21.37 2.68
CA MET A 211 20.50 20.12 1.90
C MET A 211 21.69 19.18 2.14
N LYS A 212 22.76 19.65 2.77
CA LYS A 212 23.92 18.85 3.22
C LYS A 212 23.65 18.04 4.49
N VAL A 213 22.54 18.30 5.18
CA VAL A 213 22.11 17.56 6.36
C VAL A 213 21.34 16.29 5.94
N PRO A 214 21.52 15.13 6.60
CA PRO A 214 20.79 13.91 6.29
C PRO A 214 19.28 14.10 6.24
N VAL A 215 18.63 13.51 5.23
CA VAL A 215 17.17 13.64 5.05
C VAL A 215 16.38 13.19 6.29
N TRP A 216 16.85 12.15 6.98
CA TRP A 216 16.20 11.64 8.18
C TRP A 216 16.25 12.63 9.35
N ARG A 217 17.23 13.54 9.37
CA ARG A 217 17.32 14.63 10.36
C ARG A 217 16.51 15.86 9.94
N ARG A 218 16.41 16.12 8.63
CA ARG A 218 15.66 17.28 8.09
C ARG A 218 14.16 17.09 8.16
N LYS A 219 13.68 15.87 7.98
CA LYS A 219 12.25 15.54 7.98
C LYS A 219 11.85 14.97 9.34
N GLN A 220 11.01 15.72 10.06
CA GLN A 220 10.54 15.35 11.40
C GLN A 220 9.91 13.95 11.47
N ASN A 221 9.26 13.49 10.39
CA ASN A 221 8.66 12.15 10.35
C ASN A 221 9.69 11.04 10.66
N PHE A 222 10.91 11.16 10.16
CA PHE A 222 11.96 10.15 10.35
C PHE A 222 12.49 10.16 11.80
N LEU A 223 12.71 11.36 12.35
CA LEU A 223 13.06 11.50 13.77
C LEU A 223 11.96 10.98 14.70
N GLY A 224 10.69 11.19 14.33
CA GLY A 224 9.55 10.71 15.09
C GLY A 224 9.52 9.19 15.29
N LEU A 225 10.17 8.41 14.40
CA LEU A 225 10.27 6.96 14.58
C LEU A 225 11.04 6.60 15.84
N LEU A 226 12.03 7.40 16.26
CA LEU A 226 12.83 7.12 17.45
C LEU A 226 11.98 7.12 18.74
N ASN A 227 10.81 7.77 18.72
CA ASN A 227 9.90 7.82 19.86
C ASN A 227 9.01 6.56 19.98
N PHE A 228 9.02 5.67 18.98
CA PHE A 228 8.11 4.53 18.92
C PHE A 228 8.32 3.54 20.06
N ARG A 229 9.56 3.32 20.48
CA ARG A 229 9.84 2.42 21.60
C ARG A 229 9.07 2.84 22.86
N ASP A 230 9.16 4.11 23.22
CA ASP A 230 8.51 4.61 24.43
C ASP A 230 7.01 4.78 24.22
N THR A 231 6.58 5.23 23.03
CA THR A 231 5.16 5.34 22.68
C THR A 231 4.46 3.97 22.77
N ILE A 232 5.06 2.92 22.23
CA ILE A 232 4.49 1.56 22.25
C ILE A 232 4.53 0.99 23.68
N ARG A 233 5.57 1.29 24.46
CA ARG A 233 5.64 0.89 25.88
C ARG A 233 4.48 1.49 26.68
N GLU A 234 4.18 2.75 26.45
CA GLU A 234 3.17 3.50 27.20
C GLU A 234 1.75 3.22 26.72
N MET A 235 1.54 3.11 25.40
CA MET A 235 0.22 3.07 24.78
C MET A 235 -0.19 1.70 24.27
N GLY A 236 0.73 0.72 24.26
CA GLY A 236 0.52 -0.61 23.68
C GLY A 236 0.70 -0.63 22.15
N PRO A 237 0.24 -1.71 21.50
CA PRO A 237 0.36 -1.90 20.05
C PRO A 237 -0.23 -0.76 19.21
N LEU A 238 0.44 -0.40 18.12
CA LEU A 238 -0.05 0.63 17.21
C LEU A 238 -1.04 0.04 16.22
N CYS A 239 -2.32 0.39 16.37
CA CYS A 239 -3.35 0.02 15.41
C CYS A 239 -3.43 1.01 14.24
N PRO A 240 -3.32 0.59 12.98
CA PRO A 240 -3.57 1.45 11.82
C PRO A 240 -5.09 1.65 11.65
N LEU A 241 -5.71 2.42 12.54
CA LEU A 241 -7.12 2.77 12.44
C LEU A 241 -7.33 3.72 11.26
N SER A 242 -8.03 3.23 10.24
CA SER A 242 -8.27 3.88 8.95
C SER A 242 -9.27 5.05 9.05
N GLU A 243 -9.13 6.06 8.20
CA GLU A 243 -10.03 7.23 8.14
C GLU A 243 -11.32 6.90 7.37
N LEU A 244 -11.29 6.07 6.34
CA LEU A 244 -12.45 5.92 5.44
C LEU A 244 -13.50 4.91 5.92
N ASP A 245 -13.15 3.96 6.78
CA ASP A 245 -14.12 2.99 7.32
C ASP A 245 -14.89 3.55 8.54
N LEU A 246 -14.89 4.88 8.73
CA LEU A 246 -15.44 5.56 9.91
C LEU A 246 -14.87 5.03 11.23
N LYS A 247 -13.66 4.47 11.17
CA LYS A 247 -12.83 4.08 12.30
C LYS A 247 -11.87 5.23 12.63
N GLY A 248 -11.27 5.24 13.81
CA GLY A 248 -10.28 6.27 14.18
C GLY A 248 -10.81 7.71 14.05
N GLU A 249 -10.07 8.59 13.37
CA GLU A 249 -10.34 10.03 13.32
C GLU A 249 -11.66 10.41 12.64
N ALA A 250 -12.08 9.71 11.59
CA ALA A 250 -13.36 10.00 10.93
C ALA A 250 -14.56 9.69 11.83
N SER A 251 -14.42 8.71 12.73
CA SER A 251 -15.44 8.44 13.75
C SER A 251 -15.63 9.63 14.69
N ILE A 252 -14.57 10.40 14.94
CA ILE A 252 -14.57 11.52 15.90
C ILE A 252 -15.52 12.62 15.47
N LYS A 253 -15.63 12.91 14.16
CA LYS A 253 -16.60 13.90 13.65
C LYS A 253 -18.03 13.52 14.06
N HIS A 254 -18.38 12.25 13.92
CA HIS A 254 -19.70 11.75 14.31
C HIS A 254 -19.86 11.62 15.82
N LEU A 255 -18.79 11.24 16.54
CA LEU A 255 -18.81 11.08 17.99
C LEU A 255 -18.98 12.43 18.70
N LYS A 256 -18.30 13.48 18.20
CA LYS A 256 -18.41 14.86 18.72
C LYS A 256 -19.85 15.35 18.70
N ASN A 257 -20.58 15.06 17.63
CA ASN A 257 -22.00 15.40 17.49
C ASN A 257 -22.93 14.63 18.45
N LYS A 258 -22.40 13.66 19.23
CA LYS A 258 -23.17 12.94 20.26
C LYS A 258 -22.86 13.44 21.68
N ILE A 259 -21.89 14.34 21.84
CA ILE A 259 -21.53 14.96 23.13
C ILE A 259 -22.35 16.25 23.30
N ASN A 260 -23.64 16.10 23.57
CA ASN A 260 -24.60 17.22 23.52
C ASN A 260 -24.62 18.09 24.80
N HIS A 261 -23.98 17.66 25.90
CA HIS A 261 -24.05 18.34 27.21
C HIS A 261 -22.68 18.51 27.89
N GLY A 262 -21.61 18.63 27.09
CA GLY A 262 -20.24 18.75 27.61
C GLY A 262 -19.67 17.45 28.20
N LEU A 263 -18.58 17.55 28.95
CA LEU A 263 -17.78 16.42 29.47
C LEU A 263 -18.19 15.97 30.88
N ASN A 264 -19.48 16.12 31.25
CA ASN A 264 -19.96 15.80 32.59
C ASN A 264 -20.54 14.38 32.68
N GLY A 265 -20.32 13.70 33.81
CA GLY A 265 -20.79 12.34 34.07
C GLY A 265 -20.18 11.28 33.15
N ASN A 266 -20.92 10.21 32.85
CA ASN A 266 -20.50 9.13 31.93
C ASN A 266 -20.62 9.53 30.45
N TRP A 267 -20.20 10.75 30.10
CA TRP A 267 -20.35 11.34 28.76
C TRP A 267 -19.73 10.46 27.67
N ALA A 268 -18.54 9.88 27.94
CA ALA A 268 -17.83 9.05 26.97
C ALA A 268 -18.62 7.78 26.64
N TYR A 269 -19.14 7.09 27.66
CA TYR A 269 -19.99 5.91 27.49
C TYR A 269 -21.29 6.25 26.75
N ASN A 270 -21.96 7.34 27.14
CA ASN A 270 -23.22 7.76 26.52
C ASN A 270 -23.05 8.17 25.06
N ALA A 271 -21.97 8.88 24.73
CA ALA A 271 -21.63 9.25 23.34
C ALA A 271 -21.33 8.01 22.49
N MET A 272 -20.53 7.07 23.01
CA MET A 272 -20.24 5.79 22.36
C MET A 272 -21.50 4.95 22.18
N LYS A 273 -22.36 4.85 23.20
CA LYS A 273 -23.64 4.11 23.12
C LYS A 273 -24.54 4.69 22.02
N LYS A 274 -24.72 6.01 21.96
CA LYS A 274 -25.51 6.68 20.91
C LYS A 274 -24.92 6.43 19.52
N TYR A 275 -23.60 6.55 19.39
CA TYR A 275 -22.90 6.30 18.13
C TYR A 275 -23.08 4.86 17.64
N PHE A 276 -22.86 3.87 18.51
CA PHE A 276 -22.99 2.46 18.14
C PHE A 276 -24.43 2.06 17.84
N VAL A 277 -25.42 2.58 18.58
CA VAL A 277 -26.84 2.33 18.27
C VAL A 277 -27.18 2.83 16.87
N GLU A 278 -26.82 4.08 16.53
CA GLU A 278 -27.05 4.62 15.18
C GLU A 278 -26.33 3.79 14.09
N LYS A 279 -25.09 3.39 14.34
CA LYS A 279 -24.33 2.57 13.39
C LYS A 279 -24.92 1.18 13.20
N SER A 280 -25.35 0.53 14.29
CA SER A 280 -26.02 -0.78 14.22
C SER A 280 -27.28 -0.71 13.35
N TYR A 281 -28.10 0.35 13.49
CA TYR A 281 -29.24 0.56 12.61
C TYR A 281 -28.83 0.72 11.14
N LYS A 282 -27.85 1.60 10.84
CA LYS A 282 -27.37 1.80 9.47
C LYS A 282 -26.80 0.52 8.84
N PHE A 283 -26.04 -0.27 9.60
CA PHE A 283 -25.49 -1.54 9.10
C PHE A 283 -26.57 -2.60 8.89
N ALA A 284 -27.54 -2.71 9.80
CA ALA A 284 -28.68 -3.61 9.65
C ALA A 284 -29.51 -3.24 8.41
N LEU A 285 -29.88 -1.97 8.24
CA LEU A 285 -30.56 -1.46 7.05
C LEU A 285 -29.77 -1.74 5.76
N GLY A 286 -28.46 -1.46 5.76
CA GLY A 286 -27.60 -1.71 4.61
C GLY A 286 -27.47 -3.20 4.27
N ALA A 287 -27.50 -4.09 5.27
CA ALA A 287 -27.56 -5.53 5.05
C ALA A 287 -28.90 -5.95 4.43
N CYS A 288 -30.02 -5.43 4.95
CA CYS A 288 -31.35 -5.69 4.41
C CYS A 288 -31.49 -5.25 2.95
N VAL A 289 -31.01 -4.05 2.61
CA VAL A 289 -31.04 -3.55 1.21
C VAL A 289 -30.22 -4.45 0.29
N ARG A 290 -29.04 -4.90 0.74
CA ARG A 290 -28.21 -5.85 -0.04
C ARG A 290 -28.92 -7.19 -0.22
N ASP A 291 -29.56 -7.71 0.81
CA ASP A 291 -30.28 -8.99 0.75
C ASP A 291 -31.48 -8.91 -0.18
N VAL A 292 -32.25 -7.81 -0.16
CA VAL A 292 -33.34 -7.56 -1.13
C VAL A 292 -32.80 -7.44 -2.55
N THR A 293 -31.70 -6.70 -2.75
CA THR A 293 -31.08 -6.53 -4.07
C THR A 293 -30.54 -7.85 -4.63
N ASN A 294 -30.01 -8.72 -3.75
CA ASN A 294 -29.54 -10.05 -4.13
C ASN A 294 -30.68 -11.07 -4.31
N GLY A 295 -31.77 -10.94 -3.54
CA GLY A 295 -32.98 -11.78 -3.68
C GLY A 295 -33.72 -11.53 -5.00
N LEU A 296 -33.71 -10.29 -5.51
CA LEU A 296 -34.20 -9.96 -6.85
C LEU A 296 -33.40 -10.63 -7.98
N ALA A 297 -32.19 -11.13 -7.71
CA ALA A 297 -31.37 -11.91 -8.64
C ALA A 297 -31.58 -13.45 -8.54
N GLY A 298 -32.63 -13.90 -7.83
CA GLY A 298 -33.06 -15.31 -7.82
C GLY A 298 -32.56 -16.17 -6.66
N GLY A 299 -32.14 -15.58 -5.54
CA GLY A 299 -31.84 -16.30 -4.29
C GLY A 299 -33.04 -16.38 -3.34
N GLU A 300 -33.14 -17.42 -2.51
CA GLU A 300 -34.21 -17.56 -1.51
C GLU A 300 -34.27 -16.34 -0.57
N PRO A 301 -35.47 -15.81 -0.29
CA PRO A 301 -35.63 -14.67 0.60
C PRO A 301 -35.33 -15.08 2.05
N GLY A 302 -34.23 -14.56 2.59
CA GLY A 302 -33.92 -14.65 4.03
C GLY A 302 -34.92 -13.87 4.89
N SER A 303 -34.90 -14.13 6.21
CA SER A 303 -35.90 -13.76 7.25
C SER A 303 -36.08 -12.26 7.55
N CYS A 304 -35.96 -11.37 6.56
CA CYS A 304 -35.98 -9.91 6.74
C CYS A 304 -37.39 -9.28 6.77
N GLN A 305 -38.46 -10.06 6.58
CA GLN A 305 -39.84 -9.55 6.57
C GLN A 305 -40.27 -8.96 7.92
N ALA A 306 -39.91 -9.60 9.03
CA ALA A 306 -40.19 -9.11 10.38
C ALA A 306 -39.46 -7.80 10.71
N MET A 307 -38.32 -7.52 10.07
CA MET A 307 -37.57 -6.27 10.28
C MET A 307 -38.00 -5.17 9.30
N MET A 308 -38.53 -5.51 8.13
CA MET A 308 -39.21 -4.56 7.24
C MET A 308 -40.42 -3.95 7.93
N GLU A 309 -41.23 -4.75 8.63
CA GLU A 309 -42.37 -4.27 9.41
C GLU A 309 -41.93 -3.27 10.49
N VAL A 310 -40.87 -3.58 11.24
CA VAL A 310 -40.30 -2.67 12.26
C VAL A 310 -39.70 -1.41 11.63
N ALA A 311 -39.02 -1.51 10.49
CA ALA A 311 -38.44 -0.35 9.79
C ALA A 311 -39.53 0.58 9.21
N THR A 312 -40.61 0.02 8.70
CA THR A 312 -41.79 0.77 8.24
C THR A 312 -42.49 1.46 9.41
N GLU A 313 -42.63 0.78 10.55
CA GLU A 313 -43.18 1.37 11.78
C GLU A 313 -42.36 2.58 12.27
N ILE A 314 -41.02 2.47 12.25
CA ILE A 314 -40.10 3.53 12.68
C ILE A 314 -40.05 4.69 11.67
N ALA A 315 -40.09 4.42 10.36
CA ALA A 315 -40.14 5.46 9.33
C ALA A 315 -41.45 6.28 9.42
N ASN A 316 -42.56 5.63 9.77
CA ASN A 316 -43.83 6.29 10.03
C ASN A 316 -43.79 7.13 11.31
N GLN A 317 -43.02 6.73 12.33
CA GLN A 317 -42.81 7.51 13.56
C GLN A 317 -41.81 8.68 13.40
N ALA A 318 -40.89 8.60 12.44
CA ALA A 318 -39.90 9.66 12.15
C ALA A 318 -40.45 10.79 11.25
N SER A 319 -41.70 10.70 10.81
CA SER A 319 -42.39 11.71 10.00
C SER A 319 -42.95 12.85 10.88
N ALA A 320 -42.07 13.56 11.59
CA ALA A 320 -42.37 14.87 12.16
C ALA A 320 -41.27 15.85 11.67
N PRO A 321 -41.63 17.04 11.15
CA PRO A 321 -40.69 17.85 10.40
C PRO A 321 -39.73 18.57 11.35
N SER A 322 -38.42 18.35 11.17
CA SER A 322 -37.40 19.33 11.53
C SER A 322 -36.62 19.68 10.28
N THR A 323 -36.88 20.88 9.77
CA THR A 323 -36.08 21.61 8.80
C THR A 323 -34.66 21.78 9.32
N ASP A 324 -33.69 21.22 8.60
CA ASP A 324 -32.40 21.84 8.27
C ASP A 324 -31.62 20.87 7.37
N SER A 325 -31.75 21.09 6.06
CA SER A 325 -31.07 20.30 5.03
C SER A 325 -29.84 21.04 4.52
N ASP A 326 -28.69 20.80 5.15
CA ASP A 326 -27.39 20.89 4.48
C ASP A 326 -27.04 19.50 3.95
N THR A 327 -27.70 19.12 2.86
CA THR A 327 -27.40 17.90 2.11
C THR A 327 -26.41 18.22 1.00
N ASN A 328 -25.14 17.85 1.20
CA ASN A 328 -24.17 17.58 0.14
C ASN A 328 -23.02 16.77 0.75
N ASP A 329 -23.19 15.46 0.87
CA ASP A 329 -22.09 14.48 0.98
C ASP A 329 -22.58 13.01 1.04
N ASP A 330 -23.89 12.75 1.20
CA ASP A 330 -24.41 11.39 1.43
C ASP A 330 -24.59 10.52 0.17
N ASP A 331 -24.42 11.07 -1.04
CA ASP A 331 -24.68 10.36 -2.30
C ASP A 331 -23.54 9.45 -2.80
N ALA A 332 -22.40 9.38 -2.11
CA ALA A 332 -21.29 8.51 -2.52
C ALA A 332 -21.40 7.05 -2.04
N PHE A 333 -22.49 6.67 -1.37
CA PHE A 333 -22.54 5.42 -0.59
C PHE A 333 -22.86 4.15 -1.39
N ILE A 334 -23.31 4.26 -2.64
CA ILE A 334 -23.84 3.10 -3.40
C ILE A 334 -23.03 2.86 -4.69
N GLN A 335 -21.74 2.57 -4.53
CA GLN A 335 -21.00 1.71 -5.47
C GLN A 335 -19.74 1.11 -4.81
N VAL A 336 -19.86 0.69 -3.55
CA VAL A 336 -18.77 -0.06 -2.89
C VAL A 336 -18.77 -1.47 -3.45
N ARG A 337 -17.83 -1.79 -4.34
CA ARG A 337 -17.49 -3.19 -4.64
C ARG A 337 -17.20 -3.88 -3.30
N SER A 338 -17.98 -4.90 -2.96
CA SER A 338 -17.79 -5.74 -1.78
C SER A 338 -16.33 -6.24 -1.72
N GLN A 339 -15.52 -5.64 -0.84
CA GLN A 339 -14.18 -6.11 -0.56
C GLN A 339 -14.28 -7.37 0.31
N ALA A 340 -13.48 -8.38 0.00
CA ALA A 340 -13.43 -9.63 0.74
C ALA A 340 -12.09 -9.75 1.47
N ASN A 341 -11.98 -10.61 2.48
CA ASN A 341 -10.68 -10.84 3.11
C ASN A 341 -9.79 -11.78 2.28
N TYR A 342 -10.38 -12.57 1.38
CA TYR A 342 -9.72 -13.50 0.46
C TYR A 342 -10.64 -13.80 -0.74
N LYS A 343 -10.09 -14.42 -1.79
CA LYS A 343 -10.83 -14.92 -2.95
C LYS A 343 -11.08 -16.43 -2.82
N SER A 344 -12.31 -16.84 -3.09
CA SER A 344 -12.68 -18.26 -3.17
C SER A 344 -12.61 -18.78 -4.60
N HIS A 345 -12.39 -20.08 -4.74
CA HIS A 345 -12.34 -20.83 -5.99
C HIS A 345 -13.59 -21.70 -6.16
N LYS A 346 -13.98 -22.01 -7.40
CA LYS A 346 -15.18 -22.82 -7.68
C LYS A 346 -14.98 -24.29 -7.28
N ASP A 347 -13.81 -24.82 -7.57
CA ASP A 347 -13.43 -26.21 -7.36
C ASP A 347 -11.90 -26.31 -7.20
N GLU A 348 -11.44 -27.47 -6.72
CA GLU A 348 -10.02 -27.76 -6.49
C GLU A 348 -9.21 -27.67 -7.78
N ALA A 349 -9.74 -28.19 -8.88
CA ALA A 349 -9.08 -28.15 -10.19
C ALA A 349 -8.82 -26.71 -10.66
N THR A 350 -9.77 -25.80 -10.43
CA THR A 350 -9.62 -24.37 -10.74
C THR A 350 -8.57 -23.72 -9.85
N ALA A 351 -8.54 -24.05 -8.56
CA ALA A 351 -7.51 -23.54 -7.65
C ALA A 351 -6.11 -24.01 -8.10
N MET A 352 -5.97 -25.29 -8.41
CA MET A 352 -4.73 -25.89 -8.92
C MET A 352 -4.29 -25.27 -10.23
N ARG A 353 -5.20 -25.12 -11.21
CA ARG A 353 -4.87 -24.50 -12.49
C ARG A 353 -4.34 -23.08 -12.31
N ARG A 354 -4.97 -22.27 -11.46
CA ARG A 354 -4.53 -20.89 -11.20
C ARG A 354 -3.16 -20.83 -10.51
N LEU A 355 -2.87 -21.78 -9.63
CA LEU A 355 -1.54 -21.96 -9.03
C LEU A 355 -0.50 -22.36 -10.09
N GLU A 356 -0.88 -23.25 -11.03
CA GLU A 356 -0.08 -23.66 -12.19
C GLU A 356 0.06 -22.58 -13.29
N GLU A 357 -0.77 -21.54 -13.26
CA GLU A 357 -0.73 -20.42 -14.21
C GLU A 357 -0.02 -19.18 -13.62
N SER A 358 0.61 -19.30 -12.44
CA SER A 358 1.27 -18.17 -11.75
C SER A 358 0.34 -16.99 -11.48
N GLU A 359 -0.95 -17.25 -11.24
CA GLU A 359 -1.88 -16.18 -10.92
C GLU A 359 -1.72 -15.67 -9.49
N PHE A 360 -2.12 -14.41 -9.26
CA PHE A 360 -2.30 -13.89 -7.91
C PHE A 360 -3.44 -14.63 -7.21
N MET A 361 -3.14 -15.19 -6.03
CA MET A 361 -4.09 -15.96 -5.23
C MET A 361 -4.14 -15.44 -3.80
N SER A 362 -5.26 -15.64 -3.12
CA SER A 362 -5.40 -15.28 -1.70
C SER A 362 -6.16 -16.35 -0.94
N GLY A 363 -5.94 -16.41 0.36
CA GLY A 363 -6.52 -17.44 1.20
C GLY A 363 -6.39 -17.15 2.69
N LEU A 364 -6.51 -18.20 3.48
CA LEU A 364 -6.50 -18.18 4.94
C LEU A 364 -5.18 -18.70 5.50
N VAL A 365 -4.77 -18.16 6.64
CA VAL A 365 -3.66 -18.70 7.44
C VAL A 365 -4.24 -19.31 8.72
N VAL A 366 -4.03 -20.60 8.93
CA VAL A 366 -4.48 -21.32 10.13
C VAL A 366 -3.32 -22.15 10.66
N ASP A 367 -2.95 -21.96 11.92
CA ASP A 367 -1.84 -22.67 12.57
C ASP A 367 -0.51 -22.59 11.78
N ASP A 368 -0.26 -21.45 11.12
CA ASP A 368 0.87 -21.21 10.19
C ASP A 368 0.85 -22.00 8.87
N HIS A 369 -0.27 -22.67 8.58
CA HIS A 369 -0.54 -23.33 7.30
C HIS A 369 -1.39 -22.43 6.37
N LEU A 370 -1.19 -22.57 5.07
CA LEU A 370 -1.86 -21.77 4.04
C LEU A 370 -2.99 -22.57 3.38
N TYR A 371 -4.19 -22.00 3.35
CA TYR A 371 -5.36 -22.64 2.78
C TYR A 371 -6.04 -21.77 1.71
N LEU A 372 -6.24 -22.33 0.53
CA LEU A 372 -7.12 -21.78 -0.49
C LEU A 372 -8.56 -22.21 -0.20
N VAL A 373 -9.50 -21.28 -0.37
CA VAL A 373 -10.92 -21.54 -0.07
C VAL A 373 -11.66 -21.95 -1.33
N ILE A 374 -12.31 -23.11 -1.31
CA ILE A 374 -13.12 -23.64 -2.39
C ILE A 374 -14.60 -23.54 -1.99
N LYS A 375 -15.45 -23.03 -2.88
CA LYS A 375 -16.90 -22.91 -2.69
C LYS A 375 -17.63 -23.87 -3.60
N THR A 376 -18.17 -24.94 -3.02
CA THR A 376 -18.94 -25.94 -3.76
C THR A 376 -20.28 -26.18 -3.06
N GLY A 377 -21.39 -25.97 -3.77
CA GLY A 377 -22.74 -26.27 -3.26
C GLY A 377 -23.13 -25.51 -1.99
N GLY A 378 -22.63 -24.28 -1.78
CA GLY A 378 -22.92 -23.48 -0.59
C GLY A 378 -22.05 -23.80 0.64
N MET A 379 -21.18 -24.81 0.58
CA MET A 379 -20.20 -25.12 1.62
C MET A 379 -18.79 -24.69 1.21
N ASN A 380 -17.99 -24.27 2.19
CA ASN A 380 -16.58 -24.00 2.00
C ASN A 380 -15.77 -25.27 2.28
N THR A 381 -14.97 -25.69 1.31
CA THR A 381 -13.89 -26.65 1.50
C THR A 381 -12.55 -25.93 1.42
N TYR A 382 -11.48 -26.54 1.94
CA TYR A 382 -10.19 -25.90 2.11
C TYR A 382 -9.09 -26.77 1.50
N LEU A 383 -8.31 -26.18 0.61
CA LEU A 383 -7.18 -26.82 -0.05
C LEU A 383 -5.89 -26.27 0.55
N GLU A 384 -5.15 -27.11 1.25
CA GLU A 384 -3.88 -26.71 1.83
C GLU A 384 -2.80 -26.64 0.76
N ILE A 385 -2.03 -25.54 0.76
CA ILE A 385 -0.82 -25.39 -0.04
C ILE A 385 0.39 -25.26 0.87
N ARG A 386 1.52 -25.86 0.46
CA ARG A 386 2.78 -25.78 1.19
C ARG A 386 3.95 -25.43 0.27
N PRO A 387 4.89 -24.60 0.73
CA PRO A 387 6.15 -24.39 0.02
C PRO A 387 6.95 -25.71 -0.02
N VAL A 388 7.58 -26.00 -1.16
CA VAL A 388 8.36 -27.23 -1.39
C VAL A 388 9.83 -26.94 -1.62
N GLU A 389 10.11 -25.92 -2.41
CA GLU A 389 11.48 -25.63 -2.84
C GLU A 389 11.70 -24.12 -2.93
N PHE A 390 12.80 -23.67 -2.31
CA PHE A 390 13.28 -22.30 -2.46
C PHE A 390 13.94 -22.12 -3.83
N HIS A 391 13.62 -21.02 -4.51
CA HIS A 391 14.19 -20.70 -5.80
C HIS A 391 15.23 -19.59 -5.69
N LEU A 392 14.79 -18.38 -5.33
CA LEU A 392 15.66 -17.20 -5.25
C LEU A 392 15.08 -16.15 -4.31
N GLU A 393 15.89 -15.12 -4.05
CA GLU A 393 15.50 -13.93 -3.31
C GLU A 393 15.65 -12.69 -4.19
N VAL A 394 14.60 -11.87 -4.31
CA VAL A 394 14.65 -10.56 -5.00
C VAL A 394 14.17 -9.48 -4.07
N CYS A 395 14.97 -8.43 -3.86
CA CYS A 395 14.62 -7.32 -2.96
C CYS A 395 14.15 -7.81 -1.57
N GLY A 396 14.81 -8.85 -1.05
CA GLY A 396 14.51 -9.48 0.24
C GLY A 396 13.20 -10.26 0.31
N ALA A 397 12.51 -10.48 -0.83
CA ALA A 397 11.37 -11.38 -0.93
C ALA A 397 11.85 -12.76 -1.40
N GLN A 398 11.54 -13.80 -0.62
CA GLN A 398 11.92 -15.18 -0.92
C GLN A 398 10.81 -15.88 -1.72
N TYR A 399 11.20 -16.50 -2.83
CA TYR A 399 10.27 -17.15 -3.75
C TYR A 399 10.40 -18.68 -3.66
N PHE A 400 9.24 -19.34 -3.58
CA PHE A 400 9.15 -20.78 -3.40
C PHE A 400 8.20 -21.40 -4.43
N SER A 401 8.46 -22.65 -4.81
CA SER A 401 7.43 -23.47 -5.46
C SER A 401 6.47 -24.04 -4.42
N TYR A 402 5.21 -24.25 -4.80
CA TYR A 402 4.16 -24.74 -3.92
C TYR A 402 3.56 -26.05 -4.45
N THR A 403 3.12 -26.90 -3.53
CA THR A 403 2.32 -28.09 -3.83
C THR A 403 1.06 -28.09 -2.97
N THR A 404 0.07 -28.87 -3.37
CA THR A 404 -1.10 -29.14 -2.55
C THR A 404 -0.91 -30.35 -1.68
N VAL A 405 -1.56 -30.31 -0.52
CA VAL A 405 -1.63 -31.46 0.38
C VAL A 405 -3.04 -32.01 0.31
N ALA A 406 -3.15 -33.33 0.18
CA ALA A 406 -4.44 -34.02 0.15
C ALA A 406 -5.26 -33.64 1.39
N SER A 407 -6.49 -33.18 1.15
CA SER A 407 -7.42 -32.65 2.15
C SER A 407 -7.67 -33.65 3.27
N SER A 408 -6.96 -33.49 4.39
CA SER A 408 -7.16 -34.32 5.60
C SER A 408 -8.28 -33.74 6.45
N GLY A 409 -9.53 -33.89 6.00
CA GLY A 409 -10.75 -33.78 6.82
C GLY A 409 -10.78 -32.67 7.90
N LEU A 410 -10.22 -31.48 7.66
CA LEU A 410 -10.19 -30.44 8.69
C LEU A 410 -11.62 -29.95 8.94
N GLU A 411 -12.02 -29.97 10.22
CA GLU A 411 -13.33 -29.48 10.62
C GLU A 411 -13.50 -28.00 10.26
N SER A 412 -14.64 -27.66 9.65
CA SER A 412 -15.00 -26.27 9.31
C SER A 412 -15.02 -25.33 10.52
N SER A 413 -15.08 -25.86 11.75
CA SER A 413 -15.05 -25.12 13.01
C SER A 413 -13.74 -24.33 13.18
N ARG A 414 -12.59 -24.89 12.78
CA ARG A 414 -11.27 -24.25 12.91
C ARG A 414 -11.17 -22.96 12.09
N PHE A 415 -11.74 -22.98 10.90
CA PHE A 415 -11.69 -21.85 9.97
C PHE A 415 -12.65 -20.70 10.33
N LYS A 416 -13.64 -20.92 11.21
CA LYS A 416 -14.59 -19.88 11.64
C LYS A 416 -13.93 -18.80 12.51
N SER A 417 -12.78 -19.09 13.11
CA SER A 417 -12.04 -18.19 14.00
C SER A 417 -10.79 -17.56 13.35
N CYS A 418 -10.54 -17.84 12.07
CA CYS A 418 -9.35 -17.38 11.39
C CYS A 418 -9.35 -15.85 11.21
N SER A 419 -8.30 -15.21 11.73
CA SER A 419 -8.10 -13.75 11.66
C SER A 419 -7.09 -13.33 10.59
N GLU A 420 -6.23 -14.25 10.14
CA GLU A 420 -5.12 -13.95 9.24
C GLU A 420 -5.32 -14.51 7.84
N HIS A 421 -4.95 -13.71 6.87
CA HIS A 421 -5.16 -13.95 5.45
C HIS A 421 -3.81 -13.84 4.74
N PHE A 422 -3.67 -14.50 3.60
CA PHE A 422 -2.46 -14.37 2.79
C PHE A 422 -2.76 -13.94 1.36
N LEU A 423 -1.74 -13.37 0.72
CA LEU A 423 -1.66 -13.08 -0.69
C LEU A 423 -0.40 -13.74 -1.26
N LEU A 424 -0.61 -14.58 -2.27
CA LEU A 424 0.41 -15.29 -3.01
C LEU A 424 0.76 -14.48 -4.27
N LEU A 425 2.01 -14.06 -4.36
CA LEU A 425 2.53 -13.09 -5.33
C LEU A 425 3.53 -13.77 -6.28
N PRO A 426 3.24 -13.92 -7.58
CA PRO A 426 4.09 -14.66 -8.51
C PRO A 426 5.43 -13.95 -8.78
N LEU A 427 6.51 -14.70 -9.00
CA LEU A 427 7.77 -14.12 -9.46
C LEU A 427 7.57 -13.44 -10.82
N LEU A 428 7.99 -12.19 -10.96
CA LEU A 428 7.84 -11.47 -12.23
C LEU A 428 8.89 -11.93 -13.24
N ASN A 429 8.48 -12.03 -14.51
CA ASN A 429 9.36 -12.32 -15.64
C ASN A 429 10.51 -11.30 -15.75
N ASN A 430 11.55 -11.60 -16.53
CA ASN A 430 12.70 -10.71 -16.71
C ASN A 430 12.32 -9.32 -17.26
N ASP A 431 11.25 -9.23 -18.04
CA ASP A 431 10.68 -7.98 -18.54
C ASP A 431 9.76 -7.25 -17.53
N GLY A 432 9.62 -7.78 -16.31
CA GLY A 432 8.74 -7.24 -15.27
C GLY A 432 7.27 -7.59 -15.43
N SER A 433 6.90 -8.34 -16.47
CA SER A 433 5.53 -8.81 -16.67
C SER A 433 5.17 -9.94 -15.71
N VAL A 434 3.87 -10.07 -15.44
CA VAL A 434 3.33 -11.21 -14.70
C VAL A 434 3.43 -12.45 -15.60
N PRO A 435 3.94 -13.59 -15.12
CA PRO A 435 4.00 -14.82 -15.91
C PRO A 435 2.63 -15.18 -16.49
N LYS A 436 2.60 -15.68 -17.72
CA LYS A 436 1.36 -16.10 -18.40
C LYS A 436 1.48 -17.58 -18.78
N GLY A 437 0.62 -18.41 -18.20
CA GLY A 437 0.52 -19.83 -18.51
C GLY A 437 1.52 -20.70 -17.77
N LYS A 438 1.56 -21.99 -18.14
CA LYS A 438 2.56 -22.95 -17.63
C LYS A 438 3.94 -22.50 -18.10
N GLY A 439 4.92 -22.42 -17.20
CA GLY A 439 6.29 -22.04 -17.53
C GLY A 439 6.76 -22.79 -18.79
N ARG A 440 7.40 -22.06 -19.72
CA ARG A 440 8.12 -22.72 -20.82
C ARG A 440 9.12 -23.67 -20.15
N ASP A 441 9.09 -24.93 -20.53
CA ASP A 441 10.05 -25.96 -20.07
C ASP A 441 9.82 -26.56 -18.68
N GLY A 442 8.59 -26.60 -18.17
CA GLY A 442 8.29 -27.34 -16.93
C GLY A 442 8.90 -26.71 -15.67
N GLU A 443 9.35 -25.46 -15.75
CA GLU A 443 9.73 -24.66 -14.61
C GLU A 443 8.53 -24.52 -13.66
N ARG A 444 8.74 -24.87 -12.38
CA ARG A 444 7.74 -24.71 -11.33
C ARG A 444 7.44 -23.23 -11.16
N ASN A 445 6.18 -22.89 -10.92
CA ASN A 445 5.83 -21.51 -10.57
C ASN A 445 6.34 -21.15 -9.18
N PHE A 446 6.91 -19.96 -9.08
CA PHE A 446 7.48 -19.46 -7.84
C PHE A 446 6.68 -18.30 -7.30
N PHE A 447 6.42 -18.33 -6.00
CA PHE A 447 5.62 -17.31 -5.34
C PHE A 447 6.27 -16.82 -4.05
N TYR A 448 6.08 -15.54 -3.79
CA TYR A 448 6.32 -14.88 -2.51
C TYR A 448 4.99 -14.76 -1.76
N VAL A 449 5.01 -14.99 -0.45
CA VAL A 449 3.82 -14.90 0.41
C VAL A 449 3.94 -13.71 1.33
N ILE A 450 2.87 -12.91 1.38
CA ILE A 450 2.64 -11.93 2.45
C ILE A 450 1.33 -12.24 3.15
N THR A 451 1.26 -11.91 4.44
CA THR A 451 0.04 -12.07 5.23
C THR A 451 -0.50 -10.73 5.74
N SER A 452 -1.78 -10.74 6.15
CA SER A 452 -2.39 -9.60 6.85
C SER A 452 -1.75 -9.34 8.22
N GLY A 453 -1.03 -10.31 8.77
CA GLY A 453 -0.23 -10.20 10.00
C GLY A 453 1.22 -9.74 9.77
N TRP A 454 1.56 -9.25 8.57
CA TRP A 454 2.92 -8.79 8.22
C TRP A 454 4.00 -9.88 8.27
N ARG A 455 3.60 -11.13 8.04
CA ARG A 455 4.50 -12.28 7.98
C ARG A 455 4.80 -12.68 6.54
N GLU A 456 5.92 -13.35 6.35
CA GLU A 456 6.35 -13.96 5.09
C GLU A 456 6.85 -15.39 5.33
N ILE A 457 6.80 -16.22 4.29
CA ILE A 457 7.46 -17.53 4.33
C ILE A 457 8.95 -17.31 4.11
N SER A 458 9.76 -17.99 4.91
CA SER A 458 11.21 -17.93 4.76
C SER A 458 11.88 -19.25 5.12
N ARG A 459 13.11 -19.42 4.63
CA ARG A 459 13.93 -20.61 4.89
C ARG A 459 14.39 -20.65 6.34
N SER A 460 14.20 -21.79 7.00
CA SER A 460 14.71 -22.10 8.34
C SER A 460 15.71 -23.25 8.24
N ASP A 461 16.90 -23.07 8.83
CA ASP A 461 17.97 -24.07 8.82
C ASP A 461 17.59 -25.37 9.57
N ARG A 462 16.52 -25.35 10.38
CA ARG A 462 16.12 -26.48 11.24
C ARG A 462 14.72 -27.03 10.99
N ALA A 463 13.83 -26.27 10.35
CA ALA A 463 12.39 -26.58 10.29
C ALA A 463 11.78 -26.49 8.88
N GLY A 464 12.61 -26.51 7.83
CA GLY A 464 12.13 -26.32 6.46
C GLY A 464 11.68 -24.88 6.21
N PHE A 465 10.41 -24.68 5.84
CA PHE A 465 9.85 -23.36 5.54
C PHE A 465 8.89 -22.94 6.65
N VAL A 466 9.07 -21.73 7.16
CA VAL A 466 8.28 -21.23 8.31
C VAL A 466 7.72 -19.86 7.98
N LEU A 467 6.46 -19.63 8.38
CA LEU A 467 5.81 -18.34 8.34
C LEU A 467 6.29 -17.51 9.54
N ARG A 468 7.02 -16.41 9.29
CA ARG A 468 7.58 -15.55 10.34
C ARG A 468 7.65 -14.10 9.89
N LEU A 469 8.05 -13.21 10.80
CA LEU A 469 8.33 -11.83 10.41
C LEU A 469 9.49 -11.76 9.42
N PRO A 470 9.45 -10.81 8.46
CA PRO A 470 10.49 -10.68 7.45
C PRO A 470 11.86 -10.41 8.06
N THR A 471 12.93 -10.81 7.40
CA THR A 471 14.30 -10.56 7.88
C THR A 471 15.09 -9.71 6.91
N ILE A 472 16.11 -8.99 7.40
CA ILE A 472 17.10 -8.35 6.53
C ILE A 472 18.09 -9.45 6.11
N PRO A 473 18.33 -9.66 4.80
CA PRO A 473 19.27 -10.67 4.33
C PRO A 473 20.66 -10.47 4.93
N GLY A 474 21.27 -11.56 5.41
CA GLY A 474 22.60 -11.55 6.03
C GLY A 474 22.65 -11.00 7.47
N ALA A 475 21.55 -10.51 8.03
CA ALA A 475 21.51 -10.12 9.43
C ALA A 475 21.34 -11.35 10.34
N THR A 476 22.16 -11.42 11.39
CA THR A 476 21.95 -12.35 12.51
C THR A 476 20.96 -11.73 13.50
N TYR A 477 19.97 -12.51 13.91
CA TYR A 477 18.87 -12.07 14.77
C TYR A 477 18.94 -12.76 16.12
#